data_AF-A0A973UX70-F1
#
_entry.id   AF-A0A973UX70-F1
#
_cell.length_a   1.000
_cell.length_b   1.000
_cell.length_c   1.000
_cell.angle_alpha   90.00
_cell.angle_beta   90.00
_cell.angle_gamma   90.00
#
_symmetry.space_group_name_H-M   'P 1'
#
loop_
_entity.id
_entity.type
_entity.pdbx_description
1 polymer ?
#
loop_
_entity_poly.entity_id
_entity_poly.type
_entity_poly.pdbx_seq_one_letter_code
_entity_poly.pdbx_strand_id
1 'polypeptide(L)' 'MNDQIRAREVRLVGPEGEQVGIVPIERALQLAADVDLDLVEVAPMARPPVCKLMDFGKFKYESALKAREAR' A
#
# COMPACT_ATOMS: atom_id res chain seq x y z
N MET A 1 5.26 -5.17 -24.84
CA MET A 1 5.69 -6.23 -23.91
C MET A 1 7.08 -5.87 -23.37
N ASN A 2 7.26 -5.92 -22.04
CA ASN A 2 8.38 -5.42 -21.20
C ASN A 2 8.48 -3.90 -20.93
N ASP A 3 7.48 -3.11 -21.32
CA ASP A 3 7.52 -1.63 -21.23
C ASP A 3 6.17 -1.03 -20.75
N GLN A 4 5.33 -1.83 -20.09
CA GLN A 4 3.90 -1.52 -19.90
C GLN A 4 3.44 -1.31 -18.46
N ILE A 5 4.33 -1.35 -17.47
CA ILE A 5 4.09 -0.76 -16.15
C ILE A 5 5.20 0.25 -15.87
N ARG A 6 5.00 1.47 -16.40
CA ARG A 6 5.89 2.64 -16.26
C ARG A 6 5.53 3.54 -15.07
N ALA A 7 4.79 3.03 -14.09
CA ALA A 7 4.43 3.84 -12.93
C ALA A 7 5.66 3.96 -12.01
N ARG A 8 6.53 4.93 -12.30
CA ARG A 8 7.65 5.32 -11.43
C ARG A 8 7.16 5.83 -10.08
N GLU A 9 5.92 6.26 -10.02
CA GLU A 9 5.32 6.96 -8.91
C GLU A 9 4.01 6.30 -8.47
N VAL A 10 3.78 6.32 -7.17
CA VAL A 10 2.59 5.82 -6.49
C VAL A 10 2.02 6.94 -5.64
N ARG A 11 0.70 6.97 -5.46
CA ARG A 11 0.08 7.81 -4.43
C ARG A 11 0.23 7.09 -3.10
N LEU A 12 1.04 7.65 -2.21
CA LEU A 12 1.30 7.10 -0.89
C LEU A 12 0.35 7.69 0.16
N VAL A 13 -0.21 6.80 0.95
CA VAL A 13 -1.03 7.09 2.13
C VAL A 13 -0.29 6.54 3.35
N GLY A 14 -0.11 7.35 4.38
CA GLY A 14 0.52 6.92 5.62
C GLY A 14 -0.39 6.01 6.46
N PRO A 15 0.15 5.47 7.57
CA PRO A 15 -0.57 4.50 8.41
C PRO A 15 -1.87 5.03 8.99
N GLU A 16 -1.89 6.30 9.40
CA GLU A 16 -3.07 6.97 9.98
C GLU A 16 -4.02 7.56 8.93
N GLY A 17 -3.77 7.31 7.64
CA GLY A 17 -4.58 7.86 6.55
C GLY A 17 -4.13 9.25 6.08
N GLU A 18 -2.97 9.73 6.53
CA GLU A 18 -2.36 10.94 6.00
C GLU A 18 -2.06 10.77 4.50
N GLN A 19 -2.27 11.81 3.70
CA GLN A 19 -1.89 11.79 2.30
C GLN A 19 -0.46 12.33 2.16
N VAL A 20 0.50 11.43 1.97
CA VAL A 20 1.90 11.80 1.71
C VAL A 20 2.04 12.42 0.30
N GLY A 21 1.18 12.00 -0.62
CA GLY A 21 1.13 12.51 -1.99
C GLY A 21 1.70 11.50 -3.00
N ILE A 22 2.09 11.99 -4.17
CA ILE A 22 2.65 11.15 -5.23
C ILE A 22 4.17 11.10 -5.01
N VAL A 23 4.71 9.89 -4.81
CA VAL A 23 6.12 9.66 -4.56
C VAL A 23 6.64 8.52 -5.42
N PRO A 24 7.96 8.47 -5.71
CA PRO A 24 8.55 7.31 -6.34
C PRO A 24 8.32 6.04 -5.52
N ILE A 25 8.12 4.91 -6.20
CA ILE A 25 7.92 3.63 -5.50
C ILE A 25 9.09 3.27 -4.57
N GLU A 26 10.32 3.60 -4.97
CA GLU A 26 11.53 3.41 -4.16
C GLU A 26 11.45 4.21 -2.84
N ARG A 27 10.96 5.46 -2.92
CA ARG A 27 10.77 6.28 -1.72
C ARG A 27 9.66 5.73 -0.83
N ALA A 28 8.58 5.21 -1.42
CA ALA A 28 7.51 4.58 -0.66
C ALA A 28 7.98 3.31 0.07
N LEU A 29 8.80 2.48 -0.58
CA LEU A 29 9.42 1.30 0.02
C LEU A 29 10.37 1.67 1.15
N GLN A 30 11.18 2.72 0.95
CA GLN A 30 12.07 3.22 1.99
C GLN A 30 11.29 3.74 3.20
N LEU A 31 10.25 4.53 2.98
CA LEU A 31 9.40 5.04 4.06
C LEU A 31 8.73 3.91 4.84
N ALA A 32 8.31 2.84 4.17
CA ALA A 32 7.75 1.66 4.81
C ALA A 32 8.78 0.99 5.74
N ALA A 33 10.02 0.82 5.26
CA ALA A 33 11.11 0.28 6.06
C ALA A 33 11.53 1.19 7.23
N ASP A 34 11.54 2.52 7.02
CA ASP A 34 11.90 3.49 8.06
C ASP A 34 10.92 3.48 9.25
N VAL A 35 9.68 3.00 9.04
CA VAL A 35 8.63 2.92 10.07
C VAL A 35 8.23 1.49 10.42
N ASP A 36 9.00 0.48 9.99
CA ASP A 36 8.72 -0.95 10.18
C ASP A 36 7.29 -1.39 9.78
N LEU A 37 6.79 -0.85 8.66
CA LEU A 37 5.49 -1.21 8.07
C LEU A 37 5.64 -1.78 6.67
N ASP A 38 4.56 -2.37 6.14
CA ASP A 38 4.50 -2.84 4.76
C ASP A 38 3.90 -1.78 3.83
N LEU A 39 4.45 -1.68 2.62
CA LEU A 39 3.84 -0.92 1.53
C LEU A 39 2.80 -1.81 0.85
N VAL A 40 1.52 -1.55 1.10
CA VAL A 40 0.41 -2.35 0.55
C VAL A 40 -0.30 -1.57 -0.54
N GLU A 41 -0.39 -2.15 -1.74
CA GLU A 41 -1.16 -1.57 -2.84
C GLU A 41 -2.67 -1.81 -2.62
N VAL A 42 -3.40 -0.73 -2.37
CA VAL A 42 -4.86 -0.79 -2.05
C VAL A 42 -5.73 -0.47 -3.26
N ALA A 43 -5.20 0.24 -4.26
CA ALA A 43 -5.91 0.53 -5.51
C ALA A 43 -4.98 0.39 -6.73
N PRO A 44 -4.77 -0.85 -7.23
CA PRO A 44 -3.97 -1.12 -8.44
C PRO A 44 -4.47 -0.40 -9.70
N MET A 45 -5.79 -0.22 -9.80
CA MET A 45 -6.41 0.35 -11.00
C MET A 45 -6.35 1.88 -11.05
N ALA A 46 -5.92 2.53 -9.97
CA ALA A 46 -5.77 3.98 -9.94
C ALA A 46 -4.56 4.44 -10.78
N ARG A 47 -4.59 5.69 -11.26
CA ARG A 47 -3.49 6.33 -11.99
C ARG A 47 -3.13 7.65 -11.31
N PRO A 48 -2.02 7.74 -10.55
CA PRO A 48 -1.11 6.64 -10.18
C PRO A 48 -1.74 5.62 -9.22
N PRO A 49 -1.23 4.37 -9.15
CA PRO A 49 -1.68 3.37 -8.17
C PRO A 49 -1.61 3.92 -6.74
N VAL A 50 -2.55 3.52 -5.89
CA VAL A 50 -2.56 3.97 -4.48
C VAL A 50 -1.96 2.88 -3.60
N CYS A 51 -0.90 3.25 -2.88
CA CYS A 51 -0.26 2.41 -1.88
C CYS A 51 -0.46 3.03 -0.49
N LYS A 52 -0.65 2.17 0.51
CA LYS A 52 -0.81 2.57 1.90
C LYS A 52 0.20 1.84 2.78
N LEU A 53 0.84 2.57 3.69
CA LEU A 53 1.69 1.98 4.72
C LEU A 53 0.80 1.33 5.78
N MET A 54 0.93 0.01 5.99
CA MET A 54 0.19 -0.72 7.03
C MET A 54 0.87 -2.04 7.35
N ASP A 55 0.56 -2.63 8.50
CA ASP A 55 0.96 -4.00 8.82
C ASP A 55 0.05 -4.99 8.05
N PHE A 56 0.59 -5.61 7.01
CA PHE A 56 -0.18 -6.53 6.17
C PHE A 56 -0.51 -7.84 6.89
N GLY A 57 0.36 -8.27 7.81
CA GLY A 57 0.16 -9.46 8.63
C GLY A 57 -1.08 -9.34 9.50
N LYS A 58 -1.22 -8.20 10.20
CA LYS A 58 -2.38 -7.90 11.01
C LYS A 58 -3.65 -7.72 10.18
N PHE A 59 -3.56 -7.04 9.03
CA PHE A 59 -4.72 -6.82 8.15
C PHE A 59 -5.30 -8.14 7.59
N LYS A 60 -4.44 -9.06 7.12
CA LYS A 60 -4.91 -10.38 6.68
C LYS A 60 -5.59 -11.17 7.80
N TYR A 61 -5.05 -11.09 9.01
CA TYR A 61 -5.63 -11.75 10.17
C TYR A 61 -7.02 -11.19 10.50
N GLU A 62 -7.16 -9.87 10.58
CA GLU A 62 -8.44 -9.21 10.87
C GLU A 62 -9.48 -9.45 9.76
N SER A 63 -9.07 -9.41 8.49
CA SER A 63 -9.96 -9.68 7.37
C SER A 63 -10.43 -11.14 7.34
N ALA A 64 -9.54 -12.09 7.67
CA ALA A 64 -9.90 -13.50 7.76
C ALA A 64 -10.82 -13.78 8.96
N LEU A 65 -10.60 -13.11 10.10
CA LEU A 65 -11.44 -13.24 11.29
C LEU A 65 -12.86 -12.70 11.03
N LYS A 66 -12.99 -11.50 10.45
CA LYS A 66 -14.29 -10.93 10.05
C LYS A 66 -15.04 -11.79 9.05
N ALA A 67 -14.34 -12.37 8.07
CA ALA A 67 -14.94 -13.30 7.13
C ALA A 67 -15.43 -14.61 7.80
N ARG A 68 -14.82 -15.00 8.92
CA ARG A 68 -15.20 -16.18 9.70
C ARG A 68 -16.35 -15.93 10.67
N GLU A 69 -16.46 -14.71 11.22
CA GLU A 69 -17.58 -14.29 12.08
C GLU A 69 -18.86 -13.97 11.29
N ALA A 70 -18.74 -13.65 10.00
CA ALA A 70 -19.89 -13.46 9.11
C ALA A 70 -20.55 -14.77 8.62
N ARG A 71 -20.20 -15.93 9.22
CA ARG A 71 -20.73 -17.24 8.85
C ARG A 71 -21.59 -17.85 9.94
#